data_AF-A0A4Q2X3Q4-F1
#
_entry.id   AF-A0A4Q2X3Q4-F1
#
_cell.length_a   1.000
_cell.length_b   1.000
_cell.length_c   1.000
_cell.angle_alpha   90.00
_cell.angle_beta   90.00
_cell.angle_gamma   90.00
#
_symmetry.space_group_name_H-M   'P 1'
#
loop_
_entity.id
_entity.type
_entity.pdbx_description
1 polymer ?
#
loop_
_entity_poly.entity_id
_entity_poly.type
_entity_poly.pdbx_seq_one_letter_code
_entity_poly.pdbx_strand_id
1 'polypeptide(L)' 'LESNTVLKPAIKLYEKLGFKKVVGRASPYSRANIQMELDLER' A
#
# COMPACT_ATOMS: atom_id res chain seq x y z
N LEU A 1 4.47 -1.35 2.85
CA LEU A 1 4.42 -1.66 1.40
C LEU A 1 4.12 -0.38 0.64
N GLU A 2 4.91 -0.05 -0.38
CA GLU A 2 4.63 1.08 -1.27
C GLU A 2 4.21 0.56 -2.64
N SER A 3 3.22 1.19 -3.27
CA SER A 3 2.68 0.77 -4.57
C SER A 3 2.17 1.97 -5.38
N ASN A 4 1.56 1.69 -6.54
CA ASN A 4 0.97 2.69 -7.42
C ASN A 4 -0.55 2.47 -7.56
N THR A 5 -1.35 3.52 -7.41
CA THR A 5 -2.82 3.49 -7.50
C THR A 5 -3.37 3.06 -8.87
N VAL A 6 -2.57 3.17 -9.93
CA VAL A 6 -2.90 2.66 -11.28
C VAL A 6 -2.99 1.14 -11.28
N LEU A 7 -2.22 0.46 -10.41
CA LEU A 7 -2.19 -1.01 -10.28
C LEU A 7 -3.36 -1.53 -9.42
N LYS A 8 -4.59 -1.21 -9.83
CA LYS A 8 -5.83 -1.64 -9.13
C LYS A 8 -5.88 -3.14 -8.78
N PRO A 9 -5.43 -4.07 -9.66
CA PRO A 9 -5.42 -5.49 -9.31
C PRO A 9 -4.52 -5.82 -8.12
N ALA A 10 -3.34 -5.19 -8.04
CA ALA A 10 -2.38 -5.40 -6.96
C ALA A 10 -2.92 -4.84 -5.63
N ILE A 11 -3.54 -3.66 -5.65
CA ILE A 11 -4.13 -3.05 -4.45
C ILE A 11 -5.23 -3.95 -3.88
N LYS A 12 -6.13 -4.46 -4.73
CA LYS A 12 -7.18 -5.40 -4.31
C LYS A 12 -6.61 -6.68 -3.72
N LEU A 13 -5.47 -7.16 -4.23
CA LEU A 13 -4.77 -8.31 -3.66
C LEU A 13 -4.27 -7.99 -2.25
N TYR A 14 -3.62 -6.85 -2.05
CA TYR A 14 -3.11 -6.44 -0.75
C TYR A 14 -4.24 -6.21 0.26
N GLU A 15 -5.36 -5.58 -0.15
CA GLU A 15 -6.56 -5.44 0.69
C GLU A 15 -7.08 -6.81 1.17
N LYS A 16 -7.15 -7.81 0.27
CA LYS A 16 -7.57 -9.18 0.63
C LYS A 16 -6.60 -9.86 1.59
N LEU A 17 -5.32 -9.55 1.50
CA LEU A 17 -4.28 -10.05 2.41
C LEU A 17 -4.27 -9.32 3.76
N GLY A 18 -5.19 -8.36 3.99
CA GLY A 18 -5.31 -7.64 5.25
C GLY A 18 -4.49 -6.35 5.32
N PHE A 19 -3.86 -5.93 4.23
CA PHE A 19 -3.16 -4.65 4.18
C PHE A 19 -4.17 -3.49 4.20
N LYS A 20 -3.83 -2.42 4.92
CA LYS A 20 -4.62 -1.20 5.01
C LYS A 20 -3.85 -0.01 4.47
N LYS A 21 -4.55 0.92 3.83
CA LYS A 21 -3.95 2.15 3.30
C LYS A 21 -3.51 3.06 4.45
N VAL A 22 -2.31 3.62 4.31
CA VAL A 22 -1.71 4.57 5.25
C VAL A 22 -1.36 5.84 4.49
N VAL A 23 -1.52 6.99 5.14
CA VAL A 23 -1.17 8.31 4.61
C VAL A 23 -0.18 8.96 5.56
N GLY A 24 0.82 9.68 5.04
CA GLY A 24 1.69 10.52 5.86
C GLY A 24 3.18 10.19 5.80
N ARG A 25 3.64 9.23 4.97
CA ARG A 25 5.07 9.07 4.71
C ARG A 25 5.39 9.47 3.28
N ALA A 26 6.38 10.34 3.12
CA ALA A 26 6.93 10.65 1.81
C ALA A 26 7.69 9.43 1.29
N SER A 27 7.33 8.95 0.10
CA SER A 27 8.12 7.93 -0.58
C SER A 27 9.29 8.61 -1.30
N PRO A 28 10.52 8.07 -1.21
CA PRO A 28 11.63 8.51 -2.05
C PRO A 28 11.43 8.14 -3.53
N TYR A 29 10.43 7.31 -3.85
CA TYR A 29 10.14 6.87 -5.22
C TYR A 29 9.02 7.69 -5.84
N SER A 30 9.32 8.42 -6.92
CA SER A 30 8.35 9.23 -7.67
C SER A 30 7.18 8.44 -8.26
N ARG A 31 7.36 7.12 -8.46
CA ARG A 31 6.32 6.21 -9.00
C ARG A 31 5.40 5.64 -7.92
N ALA A 32 5.74 5.76 -6.65
CA ALA A 32 4.90 5.28 -5.56
C ALA A 32 3.99 6.40 -5.06
N ASN A 33 2.68 6.18 -5.09
CA ASN A 33 1.69 7.17 -4.68
C ASN A 33 0.66 6.60 -3.68
N ILE A 34 0.87 5.37 -3.21
CA ILE A 34 0.11 4.77 -2.13
C ILE A 34 1.03 3.96 -1.22
N GLN A 35 0.75 4.02 0.07
CA GLN A 35 1.37 3.18 1.08
C GLN A 35 0.30 2.33 1.75
N MET A 36 0.68 1.10 2.06
CA MET A 36 -0.14 0.15 2.76
C MET A 36 0.68 -0.56 3.83
N GLU A 37 0.07 -0.85 4.97
CA GLU A 37 0.68 -1.59 6.08
C GLU A 37 -0.15 -2.82 6.42
N LEU A 38 0.54 -3.86 6.90
CA LEU A 38 -0.07 -5.05 7.46
C LEU A 38 0.35 -5.09 8.93
N ASP A 39 -0.64 -5.16 9.80
CA ASP A 39 -0.42 -5.37 11.23
C ASP A 39 -0.09 -6.85 11.46
N LEU A 40 1.10 -7.13 11.98
CA LEU A 40 1.61 -8.49 12.20
C LEU A 40 1.49 -8.94 13.67
N GLU A 41 1.03 -8.08 14.57
CA GLU A 41 0.98 -8.36 16.01
C GLU A 41 -0.41 -8.86 16.49
N ARG A 42 -1.24 -9.33 15.55
CA ARG A 42 -2.59 -9.83 15.83
C ARG A 42 -2.71 -11.34 15.78
#